data_AF-A0A8T3XHY1-F1
#
_entry.id   AF-A0A8T3XHY1-F1
#
_cell.length_a   1.000
_cell.length_b   1.000
_cell.length_c   1.000
_cell.angle_alpha   90.00
_cell.angle_beta   90.00
_cell.angle_gamma   90.00
#
_symmetry.space_group_name_H-M   'P 1'
#
loop_
_entity.id
_entity.type
_entity.pdbx_description
1 polymer ?
#
loop_
_entity_poly.entity_id
_entity_poly.type
_entity_poly.pdbx_seq_one_letter_code
_entity_poly.pdbx_strand_id
1 'polypeptide(L)'
;MSGGYVKVPNEISSNPRAHFTSLPGIGFNIPYWWHDGIEAVPTEAFINQQLRNHIKSELGNCINKFEPFAGRFEINELKEPIVDVQFNENDVSVSLRYPLEVISKDGSFKALLEKFRYIVPVRFKKVYNLAKLIMERENIDYFLEKRTIDLYSIDREIPTTDIEATCNAKVWRLSNIREKLKTLLRVNLPYIRVRGTDYNPNLYVPNPNGKSIYSDTYFQQHFVWEISPNAEKDYKNTKVAFSYENWPIKVYARPSENGILKSNAQKGTDMLSFLCLHIWHFTYDIEYPVLAAILDEETDNNGQYQFNFAFKVSIDHNQPSRANKGTELFETTADLSSEEFCNDAQNEITIFTVNNATGEDINDVNLTFVCGRFYCNLGATDWLSFGAAAGTTKKLPYCINGIVKGARQGFAEAQSYIQTDVDGRSYVLALNPMKEFRGYKVVKHMLLDTSIAQELAKNEKAIIMIKGKNIGFESFAVYPQEEGFQLMIPDTKSAIYDATIYLIDEENIIGGYAGEWRVTKEELKDAKEIVFHVIGQGIATEDEKALFVSGLESYSKNVPAPELR
;
A
#
# COMPACT_ATOMS: atom_id res chain seq x y z
N MET A 1 -35.73 4.82 -8.97
CA MET A 1 -34.98 3.61 -8.58
C MET A 1 -33.60 4.02 -8.09
N SER A 2 -33.06 3.28 -7.13
CA SER A 2 -31.76 3.54 -6.51
C SER A 2 -30.94 2.25 -6.55
N GLY A 3 -29.83 2.20 -7.30
CA GLY A 3 -29.00 1.00 -7.43
C GLY A 3 -29.74 -0.25 -7.93
N GLY A 4 -30.76 -0.09 -8.77
CA GLY A 4 -31.62 -1.20 -9.22
C GLY A 4 -32.79 -1.54 -8.29
N TYR A 5 -32.96 -0.85 -7.16
CA TYR A 5 -34.07 -1.06 -6.24
C TYR A 5 -35.17 0.00 -6.44
N VAL A 6 -36.43 -0.44 -6.51
CA VAL A 6 -37.59 0.46 -6.40
C VAL A 6 -37.82 0.81 -4.94
N LYS A 7 -37.79 -0.23 -4.08
CA LYS A 7 -37.79 -0.12 -2.62
C LYS A 7 -36.57 -0.86 -2.09
N VAL A 8 -35.74 -0.15 -1.33
CA VAL A 8 -34.57 -0.74 -0.66
C VAL A 8 -35.07 -1.67 0.47
N PRO A 9 -34.64 -2.94 0.52
CA PRO A 9 -34.99 -3.85 1.61
C PRO A 9 -34.60 -3.32 2.98
N ASN A 10 -35.36 -3.68 4.00
CA ASN A 10 -35.13 -3.18 5.36
C ASN A 10 -33.72 -3.52 5.84
N GLU A 11 -33.24 -4.73 5.53
CA GLU A 11 -31.94 -5.27 5.89
C GLU A 11 -30.78 -4.42 5.36
N ILE A 12 -30.94 -3.87 4.15
CA ILE A 12 -29.96 -2.96 3.54
C ILE A 12 -30.12 -1.56 4.14
N SER A 13 -31.36 -1.07 4.27
CA SER A 13 -31.64 0.29 4.73
C SER A 13 -31.23 0.51 6.20
N SER A 14 -31.33 -0.51 7.06
CA SER A 14 -30.93 -0.46 8.46
C SER A 14 -29.43 -0.71 8.67
N ASN A 15 -28.72 -1.17 7.63
CA ASN A 15 -27.29 -1.47 7.70
C ASN A 15 -26.48 -0.39 6.96
N PRO A 16 -25.84 0.57 7.67
CA PRO A 16 -25.05 1.63 7.03
C PRO A 16 -23.79 1.12 6.31
N ARG A 17 -23.42 -0.16 6.47
CA ARG A 17 -22.32 -0.77 5.69
C ARG A 17 -22.76 -1.29 4.33
N ALA A 18 -24.07 -1.47 4.12
CA ALA A 18 -24.65 -2.08 2.92
C ALA A 18 -25.20 -1.04 1.91
N HIS A 19 -25.19 0.25 2.25
CA HIS A 19 -25.64 1.30 1.35
C HIS A 19 -24.79 2.57 1.47
N PHE A 20 -24.81 3.33 0.39
CA PHE A 20 -24.27 4.67 0.28
C PHE A 20 -25.37 5.72 0.50
N THR A 21 -25.08 6.77 1.28
CA THR A 21 -26.00 7.90 1.50
C THR A 21 -25.37 9.17 0.93
N SER A 22 -26.00 9.75 -0.10
CA SER A 22 -25.41 10.90 -0.82
C SER A 22 -25.50 12.24 -0.07
N LEU A 23 -26.46 12.40 0.85
CA LEU A 23 -26.69 13.64 1.60
C LEU A 23 -27.14 13.33 3.05
N PRO A 24 -26.42 13.80 4.08
CA PRO A 24 -26.85 13.67 5.47
C PRO A 24 -28.19 14.40 5.70
N GLY A 25 -29.23 13.69 6.15
CA GLY A 25 -30.51 14.27 6.58
C GLY A 25 -31.65 14.28 5.54
N ILE A 26 -31.36 14.09 4.25
CA ILE A 26 -32.37 13.98 3.17
C ILE A 26 -32.14 12.71 2.31
N GLY A 27 -31.03 12.01 2.54
CA GLY A 27 -30.39 11.12 1.57
C GLY A 27 -31.17 9.87 1.15
N PHE A 28 -31.30 9.70 -0.16
CA PHE A 28 -31.63 8.43 -0.77
C PHE A 28 -30.49 7.42 -0.52
N ASN A 29 -30.83 6.28 0.08
CA ASN A 29 -29.89 5.17 0.24
C ASN A 29 -29.72 4.47 -1.10
N ILE A 30 -28.48 4.40 -1.59
CA ILE A 30 -28.06 3.65 -2.78
C ILE A 30 -27.39 2.36 -2.30
N PRO A 31 -28.04 1.19 -2.43
CA PRO A 31 -27.43 -0.08 -2.04
C PRO A 31 -26.09 -0.31 -2.75
N TYR A 32 -25.12 -0.82 -1.99
CA TYR A 32 -23.85 -1.22 -2.58
C TYR A 32 -24.04 -2.50 -3.40
N TRP A 33 -23.59 -2.48 -4.66
CA TRP A 33 -23.52 -3.66 -5.51
C TRP A 33 -22.38 -4.59 -5.13
N TRP A 34 -21.35 -4.04 -4.47
CA TRP A 34 -20.33 -4.82 -3.78
C TRP A 34 -19.90 -4.11 -2.49
N HIS A 35 -19.84 -4.85 -1.38
CA HIS A 35 -19.29 -4.38 -0.11
C HIS A 35 -18.87 -5.55 0.79
N ASP A 36 -17.78 -5.39 1.56
CA ASP A 36 -17.38 -6.34 2.62
C ASP A 36 -17.37 -7.82 2.14
N GLY A 37 -16.94 -8.10 0.90
CA GLY A 37 -16.92 -9.44 0.32
C GLY A 37 -18.28 -10.00 -0.14
N ILE A 38 -19.32 -9.18 -0.15
CA ILE A 38 -20.67 -9.52 -0.60
C ILE A 38 -20.92 -8.87 -1.97
N GLU A 39 -21.30 -9.69 -2.95
CA GLU A 39 -21.84 -9.22 -4.22
C GLU A 39 -23.36 -9.18 -4.15
N ALA A 40 -23.93 -7.99 -4.35
CA ALA A 40 -25.35 -7.71 -4.16
C ALA A 40 -26.00 -7.04 -5.39
N VAL A 41 -25.50 -7.36 -6.59
CA VAL A 41 -26.05 -6.89 -7.85
C VAL A 41 -27.48 -7.45 -8.03
N PRO A 42 -28.52 -6.61 -8.12
CA PRO A 42 -29.90 -7.08 -8.23
C PRO A 42 -30.15 -7.70 -9.60
N THR A 43 -30.72 -8.90 -9.66
CA THR A 43 -31.03 -9.55 -10.94
C THR A 43 -32.16 -8.82 -11.69
N GLU A 44 -32.16 -8.89 -13.02
CA GLU A 44 -33.22 -8.31 -13.85
C GLU A 44 -34.64 -8.78 -13.43
N ALA A 45 -34.77 -10.07 -13.10
CA ALA A 45 -36.02 -10.66 -12.61
C ALA A 45 -36.49 -10.03 -11.28
N PHE A 46 -35.56 -9.73 -10.37
CA PHE A 46 -35.86 -9.06 -9.11
C PHE A 46 -36.30 -7.60 -9.33
N ILE A 47 -35.59 -6.84 -10.17
CA ILE A 47 -35.97 -5.46 -10.51
C ILE A 47 -37.36 -5.43 -11.13
N ASN A 48 -37.63 -6.35 -12.05
CA ASN A 48 -38.92 -6.52 -12.70
C ASN A 48 -40.04 -6.82 -11.68
N GLN A 49 -39.80 -7.74 -10.75
CA GLN A 49 -40.75 -8.04 -9.68
C GLN A 49 -41.05 -6.82 -8.81
N GLN A 50 -40.02 -6.04 -8.43
CA GLN A 50 -40.23 -4.82 -7.66
C GLN A 50 -41.06 -3.78 -8.41
N LEU A 51 -40.79 -3.56 -9.69
CA LEU A 51 -41.57 -2.63 -10.52
C LEU A 51 -43.03 -3.08 -10.65
N ARG A 52 -43.28 -4.37 -10.92
CA ARG A 52 -44.64 -4.92 -10.98
C ARG A 52 -45.39 -4.68 -9.66
N ASN A 53 -44.76 -4.96 -8.54
CA ASN A 53 -45.36 -4.77 -7.22
C ASN A 53 -45.63 -3.29 -6.93
N HIS A 54 -44.70 -2.40 -7.27
CA HIS A 54 -44.84 -0.96 -7.05
C HIS A 54 -45.95 -0.36 -7.92
N ILE A 55 -46.00 -0.72 -9.21
CA ILE A 55 -47.08 -0.28 -10.10
C ILE A 55 -48.43 -0.79 -9.56
N LYS A 56 -48.51 -2.07 -9.15
CA LYS A 56 -49.74 -2.64 -8.58
C LYS A 56 -50.19 -1.89 -7.31
N SER A 57 -49.26 -1.56 -6.41
CA SER A 57 -49.59 -0.90 -5.14
C SER A 57 -49.95 0.58 -5.30
N GLU A 58 -49.30 1.29 -6.23
CA GLU A 58 -49.53 2.72 -6.42
C GLU A 58 -50.65 3.04 -7.42
N LEU A 59 -51.06 2.09 -8.27
CA LEU A 59 -52.04 2.33 -9.33
C LEU A 59 -53.32 3.01 -8.80
N GLY A 60 -53.89 2.51 -7.70
CA GLY A 60 -55.11 3.07 -7.11
C GLY A 60 -54.95 4.53 -6.64
N ASN A 61 -53.77 4.87 -6.11
CA ASN A 61 -53.44 6.24 -5.71
C ASN A 61 -53.24 7.13 -6.95
N CYS A 62 -52.52 6.64 -7.96
CA CYS A 62 -52.23 7.38 -9.19
C CYS A 62 -53.48 7.75 -9.98
N ILE A 63 -54.47 6.85 -10.04
CA ILE A 63 -55.73 7.10 -10.73
C ILE A 63 -56.78 7.78 -9.84
N ASN A 64 -56.45 8.05 -8.56
CA ASN A 64 -57.33 8.62 -7.55
C ASN A 64 -58.73 7.96 -7.54
N LYS A 65 -58.76 6.62 -7.60
CA LYS A 65 -60.00 5.82 -7.70
C LYS A 65 -61.00 6.31 -8.75
N PHE A 66 -60.49 6.85 -9.87
CA PHE A 66 -61.28 7.42 -10.97
C PHE A 66 -62.18 8.60 -10.59
N GLU A 67 -61.97 9.24 -9.44
CA GLU A 67 -62.78 10.38 -8.98
C GLU A 67 -62.96 11.50 -10.03
N PRO A 68 -61.95 11.87 -10.84
CA PRO A 68 -62.12 12.87 -11.90
C PRO A 68 -63.20 12.53 -12.94
N PHE A 69 -63.59 11.25 -13.06
CA PHE A 69 -64.60 10.78 -14.01
C PHE A 69 -65.98 10.53 -13.38
N ALA A 70 -66.10 10.59 -12.04
CA ALA A 70 -67.31 10.23 -11.30
C ALA A 70 -68.54 11.07 -11.67
N GLY A 71 -68.36 12.27 -12.22
CA GLY A 71 -69.45 13.12 -12.71
C GLY A 71 -70.11 12.61 -13.99
N ARG A 72 -69.42 11.81 -14.80
CA ARG A 72 -69.86 11.37 -16.15
C ARG A 72 -70.03 9.87 -16.28
N PHE A 73 -69.20 9.10 -15.59
CA PHE A 73 -69.14 7.65 -15.72
C PHE A 73 -69.25 6.97 -14.36
N GLU A 74 -69.84 5.79 -14.35
CA GLU A 74 -69.69 4.78 -13.32
C GLU A 74 -68.63 3.79 -13.80
N ILE A 75 -67.56 3.62 -13.03
CA ILE A 75 -66.42 2.76 -13.39
C ILE A 75 -66.32 1.65 -12.35
N ASN A 76 -66.64 0.43 -12.77
CA ASN A 76 -66.63 -0.75 -11.92
C ASN A 76 -65.36 -1.57 -12.15
N GLU A 77 -64.60 -1.76 -11.08
CA GLU A 77 -63.41 -2.61 -11.06
C GLU A 77 -63.82 -4.08 -10.93
N LEU A 78 -63.75 -4.86 -12.01
CA LEU A 78 -64.25 -6.24 -12.01
C LEU A 78 -63.27 -7.24 -11.39
N LYS A 79 -61.96 -6.95 -11.46
CA LYS A 79 -60.87 -7.78 -10.93
C LYS A 79 -59.66 -6.93 -10.53
N GLU A 80 -58.83 -7.47 -9.65
CA GLU A 80 -57.53 -6.86 -9.33
C GLU A 80 -56.63 -6.71 -10.57
N PRO A 81 -55.84 -5.63 -10.64
CA PRO A 81 -54.89 -5.41 -11.72
C PRO A 81 -53.75 -6.43 -11.72
N ILE A 82 -53.44 -6.99 -12.90
CA ILE A 82 -52.25 -7.80 -13.15
C ILE A 82 -51.29 -6.98 -14.00
N VAL A 83 -50.11 -6.70 -13.46
CA VAL A 83 -49.05 -5.94 -14.12
C VAL A 83 -47.97 -6.88 -14.62
N ASP A 84 -47.57 -6.68 -15.88
CA ASP A 84 -46.40 -7.28 -16.49
C ASP A 84 -45.46 -6.17 -16.99
N VAL A 85 -44.16 -6.36 -16.77
CA VAL A 85 -43.12 -5.43 -17.19
C VAL A 85 -42.13 -6.21 -18.03
N GLN A 86 -41.70 -5.67 -19.15
CA GLN A 86 -40.69 -6.28 -20.00
C GLN A 86 -39.65 -5.24 -20.40
N PHE A 87 -38.38 -5.54 -20.13
CA PHE A 87 -37.25 -4.72 -20.55
C PHE A 87 -36.82 -5.14 -21.96
N ASN A 88 -37.17 -4.33 -22.94
CA ASN A 88 -36.79 -4.54 -24.34
C ASN A 88 -35.43 -3.85 -24.61
N GLU A 89 -34.89 -4.06 -25.80
CA GLU A 89 -33.62 -3.43 -26.19
C GLU A 89 -33.71 -1.89 -26.25
N ASN A 90 -34.86 -1.37 -26.69
CA ASN A 90 -35.04 0.07 -26.93
C ASN A 90 -35.98 0.76 -25.94
N ASP A 91 -36.77 0.00 -25.18
CA ASP A 91 -37.81 0.54 -24.32
C ASP A 91 -38.14 -0.39 -23.13
N VAL A 92 -38.98 0.11 -22.22
CA VAL A 92 -39.62 -0.70 -21.18
C VAL A 92 -41.11 -0.72 -21.45
N SER A 93 -41.64 -1.90 -21.74
CA SER A 93 -43.07 -2.08 -21.96
C SER A 93 -43.77 -2.52 -20.67
N VAL A 94 -44.85 -1.82 -20.33
CA VAL A 94 -45.71 -2.12 -19.19
C VAL A 94 -47.06 -2.54 -19.74
N SER A 95 -47.47 -3.77 -19.45
CA SER A 95 -48.76 -4.32 -19.82
C SER A 95 -49.61 -4.51 -18.57
N LEU A 96 -50.76 -3.85 -18.52
CA LEU A 96 -51.70 -3.91 -17.42
C LEU A 96 -52.98 -4.62 -17.90
N ARG A 97 -53.34 -5.70 -17.22
CA ARG A 97 -54.66 -6.33 -17.35
C ARG A 97 -55.51 -5.92 -16.16
N TYR A 98 -56.46 -5.03 -16.39
CA TYR A 98 -57.33 -4.47 -15.36
C TYR A 98 -58.74 -4.34 -15.94
N PRO A 99 -59.58 -5.38 -15.80
CA PRO A 99 -60.93 -5.39 -16.34
C PRO A 99 -61.81 -4.34 -15.64
N LEU A 100 -62.14 -3.29 -16.38
CA LEU A 100 -62.99 -2.18 -15.96
C LEU A 100 -64.26 -2.17 -16.81
N GLU A 101 -65.41 -2.10 -16.16
CA GLU A 101 -66.68 -1.80 -16.82
C GLU A 101 -66.97 -0.31 -16.67
N VAL A 102 -67.13 0.38 -17.80
CA VAL A 102 -67.39 1.82 -17.85
C VAL A 102 -68.80 2.04 -18.38
N ILE A 103 -69.64 2.70 -17.60
CA ILE A 103 -71.04 2.98 -17.92
C ILE A 103 -71.27 4.49 -17.87
N SER A 104 -71.89 5.08 -18.89
CA SER A 104 -72.30 6.49 -18.81
C SER A 104 -73.49 6.64 -17.87
N LYS A 105 -73.56 7.73 -17.11
CA LYS A 105 -74.67 7.93 -16.16
C LYS A 105 -76.06 8.06 -16.82
N ASP A 106 -76.11 8.40 -18.10
CA ASP A 106 -77.35 8.43 -18.88
C ASP A 106 -77.73 7.05 -19.47
N GLY A 107 -76.91 6.01 -19.23
CA GLY A 107 -77.12 4.64 -19.70
C GLY A 107 -76.92 4.43 -21.21
N SER A 108 -76.54 5.47 -21.95
CA SER A 108 -76.35 5.40 -23.40
C SER A 108 -75.13 4.59 -23.83
N PHE A 109 -74.17 4.40 -22.92
CA PHE A 109 -72.88 3.77 -23.20
C PHE A 109 -72.48 2.77 -22.12
N LYS A 110 -72.02 1.60 -22.56
CA LYS A 110 -71.41 0.56 -21.72
C LYS A 110 -70.25 -0.09 -22.47
N ALA A 111 -69.07 -0.11 -21.87
CA ALA A 111 -67.89 -0.72 -22.45
C ALA A 111 -67.07 -1.49 -21.41
N LEU A 112 -66.39 -2.53 -21.89
CA LEU A 112 -65.43 -3.32 -21.11
C LEU A 112 -64.02 -2.97 -21.59
N LEU A 113 -63.20 -2.44 -20.70
CA LEU A 113 -61.79 -2.12 -20.95
C LEU A 113 -60.93 -3.08 -20.12
N GLU A 114 -60.14 -3.93 -20.78
CA GLU A 114 -59.37 -4.96 -20.07
C GLU A 114 -57.86 -4.76 -20.10
N LYS A 115 -57.33 -4.26 -21.21
CA LYS A 115 -55.90 -4.27 -21.49
C LYS A 115 -55.42 -2.86 -21.73
N PHE A 116 -54.42 -2.46 -20.96
CA PHE A 116 -53.73 -1.19 -21.10
C PHE A 116 -52.26 -1.48 -21.36
N ARG A 117 -51.63 -0.69 -22.23
CA ARG A 117 -50.21 -0.79 -22.52
C ARG A 117 -49.59 0.59 -22.50
N TYR A 118 -48.44 0.69 -21.85
CA TYR A 118 -47.62 1.88 -21.86
C TYR A 118 -46.19 1.50 -22.21
N ILE A 119 -45.51 2.34 -22.99
CA ILE A 119 -44.12 2.15 -23.38
C ILE A 119 -43.35 3.33 -22.79
N VAL A 120 -42.40 3.02 -21.91
CA VAL A 120 -41.44 3.98 -21.42
C VAL A 120 -40.25 3.95 -22.38
N PRO A 121 -39.97 5.03 -23.12
CA PRO A 121 -38.97 5.03 -24.18
C PRO A 121 -37.55 5.17 -23.58
N VAL A 122 -37.11 4.21 -22.75
CA VAL A 122 -35.80 4.19 -22.12
C VAL A 122 -35.13 2.83 -22.29
N ARG A 123 -33.83 2.82 -22.61
CA ARG A 123 -33.05 1.60 -22.86
C ARG A 123 -32.52 1.00 -21.56
N PHE A 124 -33.41 0.73 -20.61
CA PHE A 124 -33.04 0.26 -19.28
C PHE A 124 -32.13 -0.98 -19.34
N LYS A 125 -32.46 -1.95 -20.20
CA LYS A 125 -31.71 -3.19 -20.35
C LYS A 125 -30.24 -2.95 -20.73
N LYS A 126 -30.00 -2.07 -21.69
CA LYS A 126 -28.66 -1.68 -22.15
C LYS A 126 -27.83 -1.07 -21.02
N VAL A 127 -28.42 -0.13 -20.29
CA VAL A 127 -27.76 0.58 -19.19
C VAL A 127 -27.46 -0.35 -18.00
N TYR A 128 -28.44 -1.18 -17.64
CA TYR A 128 -28.28 -2.17 -16.57
C TYR A 128 -27.22 -3.22 -16.93
N ASN A 129 -27.18 -3.69 -18.18
CA ASN A 129 -26.14 -4.61 -18.64
C ASN A 129 -24.74 -3.99 -18.60
N LEU A 130 -24.61 -2.71 -18.98
CA LEU A 130 -23.35 -1.98 -18.84
C LEU A 130 -22.93 -1.85 -17.37
N ALA A 131 -23.85 -1.48 -16.48
CA ALA A 131 -23.59 -1.39 -15.05
C ALA A 131 -23.12 -2.74 -14.49
N LYS A 132 -23.82 -3.83 -14.84
CA LYS A 132 -23.49 -5.19 -14.41
C LYS A 132 -22.09 -5.57 -14.90
N LEU A 133 -21.80 -5.32 -16.17
CA LEU A 133 -20.49 -5.59 -16.75
C LEU A 133 -19.37 -4.80 -16.06
N ILE A 134 -19.59 -3.51 -15.76
CA ILE A 134 -18.62 -2.69 -15.01
C ILE A 134 -18.34 -3.33 -13.64
N MET A 135 -19.38 -3.72 -12.89
CA MET A 135 -19.21 -4.34 -11.57
C MET A 135 -18.52 -5.72 -11.66
N GLU A 136 -18.90 -6.56 -12.62
CA GLU A 136 -18.26 -7.85 -12.88
C GLU A 136 -16.78 -7.68 -13.19
N ARG A 137 -16.44 -6.73 -14.07
CA ARG A 137 -15.05 -6.42 -14.40
C ARG A 137 -14.32 -5.81 -13.23
N GLU A 138 -14.93 -4.95 -12.42
CA GLU A 138 -14.31 -4.41 -11.22
C GLU A 138 -13.93 -5.53 -10.25
N ASN A 139 -14.80 -6.53 -10.08
CA ASN A 139 -14.56 -7.68 -9.19
C ASN A 139 -13.44 -8.60 -9.66
N ILE A 140 -13.07 -8.56 -10.95
CA ILE A 140 -12.03 -9.39 -11.54
C ILE A 140 -10.71 -8.60 -11.70
N ASP A 141 -10.81 -7.37 -12.22
CA ASP A 141 -9.67 -6.57 -12.64
C ASP A 141 -9.09 -5.73 -11.51
N TYR A 142 -9.91 -5.42 -10.49
CA TYR A 142 -9.57 -4.52 -9.39
C TYR A 142 -9.13 -3.14 -9.89
N PHE A 143 -9.87 -2.60 -10.86
CA PHE A 143 -9.41 -1.42 -11.60
C PHE A 143 -9.31 -0.22 -10.66
N LEU A 144 -10.33 0.05 -9.84
CA LEU A 144 -10.34 1.22 -8.96
C LEU A 144 -9.37 1.07 -7.78
N GLU A 145 -9.18 -0.14 -7.24
CA GLU A 145 -8.12 -0.37 -6.25
C GLU A 145 -6.74 -0.04 -6.83
N LYS A 146 -6.41 -0.59 -8.01
CA LYS A 146 -5.12 -0.35 -8.65
C LYS A 146 -4.89 1.12 -8.94
N ARG A 147 -5.90 1.84 -9.45
CA ARG A 147 -5.78 3.30 -9.68
C ARG A 147 -5.63 4.09 -8.40
N THR A 148 -6.26 3.67 -7.31
CA THR A 148 -6.04 4.31 -6.01
C THR A 148 -4.64 4.06 -5.49
N ILE A 149 -4.12 2.83 -5.62
CA ILE A 149 -2.74 2.48 -5.28
C ILE A 149 -1.76 3.32 -6.08
N ASP A 150 -1.95 3.42 -7.40
CA ASP A 150 -1.13 4.27 -8.27
C ASP A 150 -1.15 5.73 -7.78
N LEU A 151 -2.34 6.27 -7.51
CA LEU A 151 -2.52 7.67 -7.12
C LEU A 151 -1.80 8.04 -5.82
N TYR A 152 -1.88 7.21 -4.78
CA TYR A 152 -1.20 7.53 -3.53
C TYR A 152 0.28 7.14 -3.55
N SER A 153 0.70 6.20 -4.41
CA SER A 153 2.10 5.79 -4.50
C SER A 153 2.97 6.85 -5.20
N ILE A 154 2.38 7.66 -6.08
CA ILE A 154 3.09 8.77 -6.75
C ILE A 154 3.02 10.10 -5.97
N ASP A 155 2.15 10.20 -4.96
CA ASP A 155 1.96 11.42 -4.18
C ASP A 155 2.99 11.50 -3.04
N ARG A 156 3.86 12.50 -3.09
CA ARG A 156 4.95 12.69 -2.10
C ARG A 156 4.46 12.94 -0.67
N GLU A 157 3.20 13.33 -0.47
CA GLU A 157 2.64 13.57 0.87
C GLU A 157 2.08 12.30 1.51
N ILE A 158 1.92 11.21 0.75
CA ILE A 158 1.47 9.91 1.26
C ILE A 158 2.65 8.93 1.25
N PRO A 159 3.28 8.67 2.40
CA PRO A 159 4.50 7.88 2.43
C PRO A 159 4.19 6.40 2.18
N THR A 160 4.79 5.78 1.17
CA THR A 160 4.71 4.32 0.95
C THR A 160 6.01 3.65 1.36
N THR A 161 6.89 3.34 0.41
CA THR A 161 8.25 2.85 0.66
C THR A 161 9.23 3.83 0.08
N ASP A 162 10.12 4.37 0.91
CA ASP A 162 11.15 5.28 0.42
C ASP A 162 12.35 5.35 1.38
N ILE A 163 13.39 6.01 0.92
CA ILE A 163 14.61 6.34 1.65
C ILE A 163 14.99 7.80 1.43
N GLU A 164 15.25 8.53 2.50
CA GLU A 164 15.67 9.93 2.44
C GLU A 164 16.88 10.19 3.34
N ALA A 165 17.87 10.91 2.83
CA ALA A 165 19.02 11.37 3.60
C ALA A 165 18.67 12.67 4.34
N THR A 166 18.18 12.55 5.56
CA THR A 166 17.80 13.67 6.44
C THR A 166 17.93 13.30 7.91
N CYS A 167 18.40 14.21 8.78
CA CYS A 167 18.55 13.93 10.22
C CYS A 167 17.31 14.17 11.06
N ASN A 168 16.23 14.63 10.44
CA ASN A 168 14.97 14.81 11.12
C ASN A 168 14.03 13.65 10.81
N ALA A 169 13.54 12.99 11.86
CA ALA A 169 12.51 11.98 11.71
C ALA A 169 11.32 12.56 10.95
N LYS A 170 11.04 11.98 9.78
CA LYS A 170 9.82 12.28 9.04
C LYS A 170 8.65 11.68 9.79
N VAL A 171 7.65 12.52 10.01
CA VAL A 171 6.43 12.18 10.74
C VAL A 171 5.24 12.57 9.90
N TRP A 172 4.33 11.63 9.71
CA TRP A 172 3.08 11.85 9.00
C TRP A 172 1.91 11.54 9.93
N ARG A 173 0.86 12.37 9.83
CA ARG A 173 -0.39 12.13 10.55
C ARG A 173 -1.36 11.42 9.63
N LEU A 174 -1.91 10.30 10.09
CA LEU A 174 -2.92 9.53 9.35
C LEU A 174 -4.15 10.37 8.98
N SER A 175 -4.49 11.37 9.80
CA SER A 175 -5.53 12.35 9.48
C SER A 175 -5.24 13.13 8.19
N ASN A 176 -3.99 13.55 8.00
CA ASN A 176 -3.58 14.33 6.83
C ASN A 176 -3.55 13.44 5.59
N ILE A 177 -3.02 12.21 5.72
CA ILE A 177 -3.04 11.19 4.66
C ILE A 177 -4.48 10.91 4.21
N ARG A 178 -5.41 10.77 5.16
CA ARG A 178 -6.84 10.55 4.88
C ARG A 178 -7.45 11.69 4.06
N GLU A 179 -7.20 12.94 4.44
CA GLU A 179 -7.71 14.11 3.72
C GLU A 179 -7.04 14.30 2.34
N LYS A 180 -5.75 13.93 2.23
CA LYS A 180 -5.05 13.89 0.95
C LYS A 180 -5.64 12.83 0.01
N LEU A 181 -5.84 11.61 0.50
CA LEU A 181 -6.51 10.52 -0.24
C LEU A 181 -7.89 10.96 -0.73
N LYS A 182 -8.71 11.57 0.14
CA LYS A 182 -10.01 12.14 -0.24
C LYS A 182 -9.90 13.11 -1.42
N THR A 183 -8.91 13.99 -1.37
CA THR A 183 -8.65 14.98 -2.43
C THR A 183 -8.24 14.30 -3.72
N LEU A 184 -7.31 13.34 -3.66
CA LEU A 184 -6.87 12.57 -4.81
C LEU A 184 -8.03 11.83 -5.46
N LEU A 185 -8.86 11.12 -4.68
CA LEU A 185 -10.01 10.39 -5.20
C LEU A 185 -11.02 11.32 -5.86
N ARG A 186 -11.38 12.43 -5.20
CA ARG A 186 -12.34 13.41 -5.75
C ARG A 186 -11.87 14.01 -7.07
N VAL A 187 -10.59 14.34 -7.18
CA VAL A 187 -10.03 14.98 -8.38
C VAL A 187 -9.86 13.97 -9.52
N ASN A 188 -9.42 12.74 -9.21
CA ASN A 188 -8.95 11.81 -10.25
C ASN A 188 -10.02 10.82 -10.74
N LEU A 189 -10.93 10.34 -9.88
CA LEU A 189 -11.97 9.39 -10.31
C LEU A 189 -12.86 9.90 -11.45
N PRO A 190 -13.23 11.20 -11.51
CA PRO A 190 -14.00 11.76 -12.63
C PRO A 190 -13.28 11.72 -13.98
N TYR A 191 -11.98 11.38 -14.04
CA TYR A 191 -11.23 11.20 -15.28
C TYR A 191 -11.25 9.76 -15.79
N ILE A 192 -11.77 8.79 -15.04
CA ILE A 192 -11.90 7.41 -15.52
C ILE A 192 -12.88 7.34 -16.69
N ARG A 193 -12.49 6.64 -17.76
CA ARG A 193 -13.29 6.43 -18.97
C ARG A 193 -13.47 4.95 -19.23
N VAL A 194 -14.66 4.55 -19.65
CA VAL A 194 -14.93 3.18 -20.08
C VAL A 194 -14.83 3.13 -21.61
N ARG A 195 -13.95 2.29 -22.15
CA ARG A 195 -13.82 2.12 -23.60
C ARG A 195 -15.16 1.68 -24.19
N GLY A 196 -15.55 2.28 -25.30
CA GLY A 196 -16.83 2.04 -25.97
C GLY A 196 -17.98 2.92 -25.54
N THR A 197 -17.78 3.75 -24.51
CA THR A 197 -18.71 4.81 -24.10
C THR A 197 -18.21 6.16 -24.60
N ASP A 198 -19.10 7.13 -24.72
CA ASP A 198 -18.80 8.47 -25.19
C ASP A 198 -18.10 9.29 -24.11
N TYR A 199 -17.03 9.97 -24.52
CA TYR A 199 -16.35 10.94 -23.68
C TYR A 199 -15.65 11.99 -24.54
N ASN A 200 -15.32 13.14 -23.96
CA ASN A 200 -14.59 14.20 -24.65
C ASN A 200 -13.07 13.94 -24.58
N PRO A 201 -12.40 13.54 -25.68
CA PRO A 201 -10.94 13.34 -25.69
C PRO A 201 -10.17 14.67 -25.57
N ASN A 202 -10.82 15.80 -25.87
CA ASN A 202 -10.27 17.15 -25.76
C ASN A 202 -10.58 17.80 -24.40
N LEU A 203 -11.05 17.02 -23.41
CA LEU A 203 -11.27 17.52 -22.06
C LEU A 203 -9.96 18.12 -21.53
N TYR A 204 -10.03 19.33 -20.98
CA TYR A 204 -8.85 19.98 -20.41
C TYR A 204 -8.34 19.19 -19.21
N VAL A 205 -7.06 18.84 -19.26
CA VAL A 205 -6.32 18.19 -18.18
C VAL A 205 -4.98 18.89 -18.08
N PRO A 206 -4.63 19.54 -16.95
CA PRO A 206 -3.33 20.16 -16.80
C PRO A 206 -2.19 19.16 -17.09
N ASN A 207 -1.36 19.46 -18.08
CA ASN A 207 -0.16 18.68 -18.39
C ASN A 207 1.04 19.61 -18.51
N PRO A 208 2.00 19.59 -17.57
CA PRO A 208 3.14 20.50 -17.61
C PRO A 208 4.09 20.24 -18.79
N ASN A 209 4.08 19.03 -19.35
CA ASN A 209 5.07 18.57 -20.34
C ASN A 209 4.45 18.28 -21.72
N GLY A 210 3.21 18.69 -21.98
CA GLY A 210 2.49 18.35 -23.21
C GLY A 210 1.24 19.20 -23.43
N LYS A 211 0.34 18.75 -24.32
CA LYS A 211 -0.94 19.44 -24.50
C LYS A 211 -1.83 19.17 -23.29
N SER A 212 -2.51 20.20 -22.80
CA SER A 212 -3.46 20.08 -21.70
C SER A 212 -4.81 19.49 -22.12
N ILE A 213 -4.78 18.37 -22.84
CA ILE A 213 -5.96 17.64 -23.31
C ILE A 213 -5.86 16.17 -22.88
N TYR A 214 -6.98 15.58 -22.48
CA TYR A 214 -7.06 14.23 -21.93
C TYR A 214 -6.26 13.19 -22.74
N SER A 215 -6.42 13.19 -24.07
CA SER A 215 -5.76 12.24 -24.97
C SER A 215 -4.23 12.25 -24.96
N ASP A 216 -3.61 13.33 -24.47
CA ASP A 216 -2.15 13.53 -24.43
C ASP A 216 -1.60 13.47 -22.99
N THR A 217 -2.38 12.94 -22.04
CA THR A 217 -2.02 12.89 -20.62
C THR A 217 -1.90 11.47 -20.08
N TYR A 218 -1.30 11.34 -18.89
CA TYR A 218 -1.25 10.12 -18.08
C TYR A 218 -2.62 9.41 -17.99
N PHE A 219 -3.72 10.18 -17.92
CA PHE A 219 -5.08 9.65 -17.81
C PHE A 219 -5.51 8.84 -19.03
N GLN A 220 -5.14 9.22 -20.26
CA GLN A 220 -5.51 8.42 -21.43
C GLN A 220 -4.88 7.02 -21.39
N GLN A 221 -3.66 6.90 -20.84
CA GLN A 221 -2.93 5.64 -20.78
C GLN A 221 -3.34 4.76 -19.60
N HIS A 222 -3.74 5.36 -18.48
CA HIS A 222 -3.97 4.64 -17.23
C HIS A 222 -5.45 4.63 -16.79
N PHE A 223 -6.27 5.60 -17.22
CA PHE A 223 -7.64 5.80 -16.73
C PHE A 223 -8.70 5.38 -17.77
N VAL A 224 -8.29 4.89 -18.93
CA VAL A 224 -9.21 4.25 -19.90
C VAL A 224 -9.31 2.75 -19.59
N TRP A 225 -10.51 2.32 -19.21
CA TRP A 225 -10.81 0.95 -18.81
C TRP A 225 -11.51 0.18 -19.92
N GLU A 226 -10.86 -0.87 -20.40
CA GLU A 226 -11.42 -1.82 -21.35
C GLU A 226 -12.15 -2.95 -20.64
N ILE A 227 -13.49 -2.89 -20.64
CA ILE A 227 -14.35 -3.87 -19.97
C ILE A 227 -14.85 -4.99 -20.89
N SER A 228 -14.80 -4.79 -22.20
CA SER A 228 -15.19 -5.77 -23.23
C SER A 228 -14.62 -5.38 -24.59
N PRO A 229 -14.17 -6.34 -25.41
CA PRO A 229 -13.72 -6.08 -26.77
C PRO A 229 -14.84 -5.56 -27.69
N ASN A 230 -16.11 -5.79 -27.34
CA ASN A 230 -17.27 -5.37 -28.13
C ASN A 230 -17.95 -4.10 -27.59
N ALA A 231 -17.38 -3.46 -26.55
CA ALA A 231 -18.04 -2.35 -25.86
C ALA A 231 -18.41 -1.18 -26.79
N GLU A 232 -17.57 -0.88 -27.80
CA GLU A 232 -17.84 0.16 -28.81
C GLU A 232 -19.06 -0.10 -29.67
N LYS A 233 -19.46 -1.36 -29.85
CA LYS A 233 -20.67 -1.72 -30.57
C LYS A 233 -21.89 -1.67 -29.65
N ASP A 234 -21.74 -2.22 -28.45
CA ASP A 234 -22.87 -2.50 -27.56
C ASP A 234 -23.32 -1.27 -26.75
N TYR A 235 -22.42 -0.29 -26.53
CA TYR A 235 -22.64 0.81 -25.58
C TYR A 235 -22.44 2.22 -26.16
N LYS A 236 -22.55 2.40 -27.49
CA LYS A 236 -22.60 3.75 -28.11
C LYS A 236 -23.70 4.63 -27.50
N ASN A 237 -23.55 5.95 -27.51
CA ASN A 237 -24.54 6.90 -26.98
C ASN A 237 -24.74 6.72 -25.47
N THR A 238 -23.71 6.25 -24.76
CA THR A 238 -23.72 6.17 -23.30
C THR A 238 -22.49 6.86 -22.74
N LYS A 239 -22.61 7.47 -21.57
CA LYS A 239 -21.50 8.11 -20.85
C LYS A 239 -21.39 7.51 -19.46
N VAL A 240 -20.18 7.21 -19.01
CA VAL A 240 -19.93 6.65 -17.69
C VAL A 240 -19.07 7.61 -16.88
N ALA A 241 -19.48 7.86 -15.64
CA ALA A 241 -18.73 8.67 -14.69
C ALA A 241 -18.59 7.92 -13.37
N PHE A 242 -17.41 8.05 -12.75
CA PHE A 242 -17.13 7.58 -11.39
C PHE A 242 -16.84 8.80 -10.52
N SER A 243 -17.47 8.89 -9.35
CA SER A 243 -17.29 10.04 -8.47
C SER A 243 -17.06 9.63 -7.02
N TYR A 244 -16.42 10.57 -6.31
CA TYR A 244 -16.20 10.56 -4.87
C TYR A 244 -16.25 12.00 -4.34
N GLU A 245 -17.31 12.34 -3.61
CA GLU A 245 -17.57 13.72 -3.16
C GLU A 245 -17.28 13.89 -1.65
N ASN A 246 -16.07 13.50 -1.23
CA ASN A 246 -15.61 13.58 0.18
C ASN A 246 -16.40 12.72 1.18
N TRP A 247 -16.88 11.57 0.72
CA TRP A 247 -17.59 10.61 1.58
C TRP A 247 -16.68 10.02 2.67
N PRO A 248 -17.24 9.33 3.67
CA PRO A 248 -16.43 8.63 4.66
C PRO A 248 -15.50 7.62 4.00
N ILE A 249 -14.22 7.68 4.36
CA ILE A 249 -13.17 6.75 3.96
C ILE A 249 -12.53 6.17 5.22
N LYS A 250 -12.34 4.85 5.23
CA LYS A 250 -11.56 4.17 6.26
C LYS A 250 -10.13 4.06 5.75
N VAL A 251 -9.18 4.52 6.57
CA VAL A 251 -7.75 4.43 6.27
C VAL A 251 -7.07 3.93 7.51
N TYR A 252 -6.35 2.83 7.38
CA TYR A 252 -5.41 2.33 8.36
C TYR A 252 -4.03 2.24 7.72
N ALA A 253 -2.99 2.47 8.51
CA ALA A 253 -1.61 2.43 8.05
C ALA A 253 -0.74 1.65 9.03
N ARG A 254 0.22 0.91 8.51
CA ARG A 254 1.12 0.06 9.29
C ARG A 254 2.57 0.21 8.82
N PRO A 255 3.55 0.29 9.73
CA PRO A 255 3.36 0.53 11.17
C PRO A 255 2.83 1.95 11.44
N SER A 256 1.94 2.09 12.43
CA SER A 256 1.57 3.41 12.97
C SER A 256 1.25 3.30 14.46
N GLU A 257 1.51 4.39 15.19
CA GLU A 257 1.27 4.50 16.64
C GLU A 257 0.36 5.70 16.88
N ASN A 258 -0.83 5.49 17.46
CA ASN A 258 -1.81 6.55 17.72
C ASN A 258 -2.13 7.43 16.48
N GLY A 259 -2.17 6.81 15.30
CA GLY A 259 -2.40 7.51 14.03
C GLY A 259 -1.21 8.35 13.53
N ILE A 260 -0.02 8.12 14.08
CA ILE A 260 1.23 8.76 13.68
C ILE A 260 2.11 7.71 13.00
N LEU A 261 2.54 8.01 11.78
CA LEU A 261 3.52 7.25 11.03
C LEU A 261 4.86 7.94 11.21
N LYS A 262 5.90 7.18 11.59
CA LYS A 262 7.25 7.70 11.78
C LYS A 262 8.20 6.91 10.91
N SER A 263 9.05 7.62 10.19
CA SER A 263 10.17 6.98 9.52
C SER A 263 11.09 6.32 10.53
N ASN A 264 11.63 5.16 10.18
CA ASN A 264 12.62 4.52 11.00
C ASN A 264 13.95 5.19 10.67
N ALA A 265 14.51 5.89 11.67
CA ALA A 265 15.88 6.33 11.58
C ALA A 265 16.75 5.07 11.53
N GLN A 266 17.29 4.78 10.37
CA GLN A 266 18.49 3.98 10.32
C GLN A 266 19.61 5.00 10.30
N LYS A 267 20.55 4.90 11.25
CA LYS A 267 21.86 5.43 10.91
C LYS A 267 22.21 4.72 9.61
N GLY A 268 22.55 5.47 8.55
CA GLY A 268 23.21 4.82 7.43
C GLY A 268 24.29 3.93 8.03
N THR A 269 24.52 2.75 7.45
CA THR A 269 25.63 1.90 7.90
C THR A 269 26.83 2.83 8.07
N ASP A 270 27.57 2.74 9.18
CA ASP A 270 28.30 3.86 9.80
C ASP A 270 29.28 4.65 8.85
N MET A 271 29.47 4.15 7.63
CA MET A 271 29.91 4.72 6.33
C MET A 271 29.33 6.12 6.11
N LEU A 272 28.02 6.22 6.28
CA LEU A 272 27.19 7.36 5.95
C LEU A 272 26.57 7.94 7.23
N SER A 273 27.23 7.84 8.38
CA SER A 273 26.68 8.37 9.64
C SER A 273 26.43 9.89 9.62
N PHE A 274 27.08 10.62 8.71
CA PHE A 274 26.76 12.03 8.39
C PHE A 274 25.45 12.19 7.58
N LEU A 275 25.01 11.15 6.87
CA LEU A 275 23.68 11.04 6.26
C LEU A 275 22.78 10.20 7.19
N CYS A 276 21.97 10.88 7.98
CA CYS A 276 20.88 10.19 8.63
C CYS A 276 19.92 9.64 7.56
N LEU A 277 19.82 8.31 7.42
CA LEU A 277 18.99 7.68 6.40
C LEU A 277 17.66 7.28 7.04
N HIS A 278 16.61 7.99 6.70
CA HIS A 278 15.28 7.61 7.11
C HIS A 278 14.71 6.67 6.07
N ILE A 279 14.51 5.42 6.46
CA ILE A 279 13.86 4.40 5.63
C ILE A 279 12.49 4.14 6.23
N TRP A 280 11.49 4.03 5.38
CA TRP A 280 10.16 3.60 5.81
C TRP A 280 9.52 2.70 4.78
N HIS A 281 8.65 1.84 5.29
CA HIS A 281 7.78 1.00 4.49
C HIS A 281 6.43 0.98 5.19
N PHE A 282 5.46 1.70 4.62
CA PHE A 282 4.10 1.73 5.11
C PHE A 282 3.15 0.99 4.16
N THR A 283 2.31 0.17 4.76
CA THR A 283 1.20 -0.50 4.09
C THR A 283 -0.12 0.10 4.53
N TYR A 284 -1.02 0.35 3.58
CA TYR A 284 -2.32 0.94 3.81
C TYR A 284 -3.44 -0.06 3.59
N ASP A 285 -4.44 0.01 4.48
CA ASP A 285 -5.76 -0.58 4.26
C ASP A 285 -6.74 0.56 4.04
N ILE A 286 -7.43 0.54 2.91
CA ILE A 286 -8.28 1.64 2.47
C ILE A 286 -9.63 1.07 2.06
N GLU A 287 -10.71 1.63 2.60
CA GLU A 287 -12.07 1.34 2.16
C GLU A 287 -12.83 2.63 1.94
N TYR A 288 -13.39 2.82 0.73
CA TYR A 288 -14.21 3.99 0.42
C TYR A 288 -15.30 3.66 -0.59
N PRO A 289 -16.42 4.40 -0.58
CA PRO A 289 -17.48 4.21 -1.57
C PRO A 289 -17.18 4.93 -2.87
N VAL A 290 -17.63 4.36 -3.98
CA VAL A 290 -17.65 4.97 -5.31
C VAL A 290 -19.09 4.99 -5.82
N LEU A 291 -19.49 6.10 -6.44
CA LEU A 291 -20.73 6.19 -7.19
C LEU A 291 -20.40 6.10 -8.68
N ALA A 292 -20.97 5.11 -9.35
CA ALA A 292 -20.95 5.02 -10.81
C ALA A 292 -22.28 5.51 -11.37
N ALA A 293 -22.19 6.42 -12.33
CA ALA A 293 -23.33 6.97 -13.06
C ALA A 293 -23.20 6.64 -14.54
N ILE A 294 -24.25 6.06 -15.10
CA ILE A 294 -24.36 5.76 -16.52
C ILE A 294 -25.49 6.61 -17.09
N LEU A 295 -25.15 7.48 -18.04
CA LEU A 295 -26.10 8.28 -18.79
C LEU A 295 -26.27 7.66 -20.17
N ASP A 296 -27.48 7.21 -20.49
CA ASP A 296 -27.90 6.86 -21.83
C ASP A 296 -28.47 8.10 -22.51
N GLU A 297 -27.84 8.53 -23.59
CA GLU A 297 -28.22 9.75 -24.29
C GLU A 297 -29.50 9.56 -25.11
N GLU A 298 -30.25 10.65 -25.25
CA GLU A 298 -31.45 10.71 -26.07
C GLU A 298 -31.12 10.40 -27.53
N THR A 299 -31.98 9.63 -28.18
CA THR A 299 -31.94 9.38 -29.63
C THR A 299 -33.34 9.51 -30.22
N ASP A 300 -33.47 9.39 -31.54
CA ASP A 300 -34.76 9.43 -32.23
C ASP A 300 -35.81 8.43 -31.68
N ASN A 301 -35.37 7.35 -31.02
CA ASN A 301 -36.24 6.27 -30.56
C ASN A 301 -36.29 6.10 -29.02
N ASN A 302 -35.54 6.89 -28.25
CA ASN A 302 -35.52 6.79 -26.79
C ASN A 302 -35.19 8.12 -26.12
N GLY A 303 -35.81 8.38 -24.98
CA GLY A 303 -35.47 9.47 -24.09
C GLY A 303 -34.17 9.21 -23.32
N GLN A 304 -33.59 10.30 -22.81
CA GLN A 304 -32.43 10.26 -21.92
C GLN A 304 -32.76 9.50 -20.62
N TYR A 305 -31.82 8.68 -20.16
CA TYR A 305 -31.97 7.94 -18.91
C TYR A 305 -30.65 7.85 -18.14
N GLN A 306 -30.68 8.11 -16.83
CA GLN A 306 -29.53 7.95 -15.96
C GLN A 306 -29.75 6.81 -14.96
N PHE A 307 -28.77 5.93 -14.85
CA PHE A 307 -28.72 4.88 -13.85
C PHE A 307 -27.50 5.05 -12.95
N ASN A 308 -27.73 5.00 -11.65
CA ASN A 308 -26.67 5.13 -10.65
C ASN A 308 -26.61 3.88 -9.79
N PHE A 309 -25.40 3.39 -9.53
CA PHE A 309 -25.12 2.34 -8.56
C PHE A 309 -23.85 2.69 -7.77
N ALA A 310 -23.74 2.16 -6.56
CA ALA A 310 -22.58 2.38 -5.71
C ALA A 310 -21.92 1.06 -5.37
N PHE A 311 -20.63 1.09 -5.06
CA PHE A 311 -19.89 -0.05 -4.51
C PHE A 311 -18.72 0.46 -3.68
N LYS A 312 -18.14 -0.40 -2.85
CA LYS A 312 -16.92 -0.07 -2.12
C LYS A 312 -15.68 -0.47 -2.91
N VAL A 313 -14.62 0.30 -2.77
CA VAL A 313 -13.27 -0.08 -3.15
C VAL A 313 -12.57 -0.56 -1.88
N SER A 314 -11.80 -1.66 -1.96
CA SER A 314 -11.12 -2.23 -0.81
C SER A 314 -9.67 -2.58 -1.11
N ILE A 315 -8.76 -1.94 -0.39
CA ILE A 315 -7.32 -2.18 -0.43
C ILE A 315 -6.91 -2.78 0.91
N ASP A 316 -6.03 -3.78 0.86
CA ASP A 316 -5.46 -4.46 1.99
C ASP A 316 -3.95 -4.59 1.80
N HIS A 317 -3.15 -4.05 2.72
CA HIS A 317 -1.70 -4.05 2.63
C HIS A 317 -1.13 -3.52 1.29
N ASN A 318 -1.66 -2.41 0.77
CA ASN A 318 -1.34 -1.89 -0.57
C ASN A 318 -1.63 -2.88 -1.72
N GLN A 319 -2.49 -3.88 -1.50
CA GLN A 319 -2.96 -4.82 -2.52
C GLN A 319 -4.47 -4.72 -2.68
N PRO A 320 -5.00 -4.91 -3.90
CA PRO A 320 -6.44 -5.00 -4.08
C PRO A 320 -7.05 -6.16 -3.31
N SER A 321 -8.26 -5.99 -2.77
CA SER A 321 -8.94 -7.03 -2.00
C SER A 321 -10.43 -7.14 -2.31
N ARG A 322 -10.92 -8.38 -2.36
CA ARG A 322 -12.36 -8.71 -2.33
C ARG A 322 -12.74 -9.54 -1.11
N ALA A 323 -11.83 -9.69 -0.14
CA ALA A 323 -12.07 -10.50 1.05
C ALA A 323 -13.17 -9.88 1.92
N ASN A 324 -13.99 -10.73 2.55
CA ASN A 324 -14.87 -10.28 3.61
C ASN A 324 -14.01 -9.98 4.84
N LYS A 325 -13.94 -8.69 5.18
CA LYS A 325 -13.11 -8.19 6.27
C LYS A 325 -13.77 -8.31 7.65
N GLY A 326 -15.01 -8.84 7.72
CA GLY A 326 -15.77 -8.98 8.96
C GLY A 326 -15.78 -7.69 9.78
N THR A 327 -16.12 -7.78 11.05
CA THR A 327 -15.80 -6.74 12.04
C THR A 327 -14.32 -6.73 12.45
N GLU A 328 -13.48 -7.56 11.82
CA GLU A 328 -12.07 -7.77 12.18
C GLU A 328 -11.12 -6.68 11.68
N LEU A 329 -11.62 -5.67 10.99
CA LEU A 329 -10.88 -4.43 10.78
C LEU A 329 -11.61 -3.32 11.52
N PHE A 330 -10.89 -2.70 12.47
CA PHE A 330 -11.26 -1.59 13.34
C PHE A 330 -11.81 -1.92 14.74
N GLU A 331 -11.81 -3.19 15.18
CA GLU A 331 -11.63 -3.42 16.61
C GLU A 331 -10.15 -3.27 16.91
N THR A 332 -9.83 -2.27 17.73
CA THR A 332 -8.69 -2.31 18.64
C THR A 332 -8.74 -3.67 19.33
N THR A 333 -8.08 -4.70 18.78
CA THR A 333 -7.54 -5.73 19.65
C THR A 333 -6.66 -4.93 20.59
N ALA A 334 -7.12 -4.81 21.84
CA ALA A 334 -6.45 -4.11 22.92
C ALA A 334 -4.94 -4.29 22.77
N ASP A 335 -4.19 -3.21 23.00
CA ASP A 335 -2.74 -3.12 22.93
C ASP A 335 -2.07 -4.34 23.57
N LEU A 336 -2.00 -5.45 22.83
CA LEU A 336 -1.22 -6.62 23.19
C LEU A 336 0.20 -6.10 23.16
N SER A 337 0.70 -5.78 24.35
CA SER A 337 2.07 -5.33 24.49
C SER A 337 3.00 -6.47 24.08
N SER A 338 4.26 -6.17 23.77
CA SER A 338 5.22 -7.26 23.57
C SER A 338 5.29 -8.16 24.81
N GLU A 339 5.09 -7.60 26.00
CA GLU A 339 5.05 -8.37 27.24
C GLU A 339 3.89 -9.37 27.27
N GLU A 340 2.66 -8.93 26.95
CA GLU A 340 1.49 -9.82 26.91
C GLU A 340 1.61 -10.89 25.80
N PHE A 341 2.15 -10.53 24.64
CA PHE A 341 2.44 -11.50 23.58
C PHE A 341 3.49 -12.54 24.04
N CYS A 342 4.61 -12.09 24.61
CA CYS A 342 5.68 -12.97 25.06
C CYS A 342 5.26 -13.85 26.24
N ASN A 343 4.25 -13.42 27.02
CA ASN A 343 3.68 -14.21 28.10
C ASN A 343 2.74 -15.33 27.61
N ASP A 344 2.19 -15.25 26.40
CA ASP A 344 1.45 -16.34 25.74
C ASP A 344 2.41 -17.38 25.11
N ALA A 345 3.35 -17.85 25.94
CA ALA A 345 4.41 -18.76 25.53
C ALA A 345 3.92 -20.22 25.54
N GLN A 346 3.72 -20.80 24.36
CA GLN A 346 3.09 -22.12 24.21
C GLN A 346 4.07 -23.22 23.85
N ASN A 347 4.98 -22.96 22.90
CA ASN A 347 5.83 -23.98 22.29
C ASN A 347 7.28 -23.84 22.80
N GLU A 348 7.86 -24.92 23.31
CA GLU A 348 9.24 -24.99 23.73
C GLU A 348 10.18 -25.06 22.51
N ILE A 349 11.11 -24.12 22.44
CA ILE A 349 12.04 -23.97 21.33
C ILE A 349 13.45 -23.93 21.89
N THR A 350 14.36 -24.68 21.25
CA THR A 350 15.78 -24.66 21.58
C THR A 350 16.56 -23.90 20.51
N ILE A 351 17.39 -22.96 20.93
CA ILE A 351 18.27 -22.17 20.05
C ILE A 351 19.71 -22.44 20.48
N PHE A 352 20.47 -23.13 19.64
CA PHE A 352 21.90 -23.35 19.80
C PHE A 352 22.69 -22.20 19.20
N THR A 353 23.80 -21.83 19.81
CA THR A 353 24.67 -20.73 19.36
C THR A 353 26.07 -21.24 19.12
N VAL A 354 26.60 -21.01 17.91
CA VAL A 354 27.89 -21.56 17.48
C VAL A 354 28.77 -20.50 16.81
N ASN A 355 30.08 -20.68 16.90
CA ASN A 355 31.06 -19.92 16.15
C ASN A 355 31.07 -20.40 14.69
N ASN A 356 30.70 -19.53 13.75
CA ASN A 356 30.67 -19.90 12.34
C ASN A 356 32.07 -20.24 11.78
N ALA A 357 33.15 -19.71 12.38
CA ALA A 357 34.52 -19.93 11.90
C ALA A 357 35.15 -21.23 12.44
N THR A 358 34.87 -21.60 13.70
CA THR A 358 35.45 -22.78 14.36
C THR A 358 34.48 -23.97 14.47
N GLY A 359 33.17 -23.71 14.37
CA GLY A 359 32.12 -24.69 14.64
C GLY A 359 31.89 -24.97 16.13
N GLU A 360 32.61 -24.29 17.02
CA GLU A 360 32.52 -24.47 18.47
C GLU A 360 31.26 -23.80 19.04
N ASP A 361 30.67 -24.40 20.06
CA ASP A 361 29.57 -23.83 20.82
C ASP A 361 29.97 -22.54 21.54
N ILE A 362 29.07 -21.55 21.53
CA ILE A 362 29.26 -20.26 22.16
C ILE A 362 28.14 -19.99 23.17
N ASN A 363 28.47 -19.81 24.44
CA ASN A 363 27.55 -19.29 25.46
C ASN A 363 27.62 -17.75 25.57
N ASP A 364 26.77 -17.15 26.40
CA ASP A 364 26.69 -15.72 26.65
C ASP A 364 26.32 -14.89 25.40
N VAL A 365 25.45 -15.44 24.55
CA VAL A 365 24.84 -14.71 23.43
C VAL A 365 23.49 -14.18 23.88
N ASN A 366 23.31 -12.86 23.90
CA ASN A 366 22.02 -12.27 24.22
C ASN A 366 21.05 -12.42 23.05
N LEU A 367 19.97 -13.17 23.26
CA LEU A 367 19.01 -13.54 22.23
C LEU A 367 17.73 -12.70 22.32
N THR A 368 17.24 -12.25 21.17
CA THR A 368 15.94 -11.59 21.02
C THR A 368 15.13 -12.28 19.94
N PHE A 369 13.90 -12.69 20.27
CA PHE A 369 12.95 -13.23 19.33
C PHE A 369 11.99 -12.15 18.84
N VAL A 370 11.76 -12.09 17.54
CA VAL A 370 10.92 -11.09 16.88
C VAL A 370 9.85 -11.78 16.06
N CYS A 371 8.58 -11.45 16.33
CA CYS A 371 7.43 -11.94 15.58
C CYS A 371 6.54 -10.77 15.13
N GLY A 372 6.64 -10.38 13.86
CA GLY A 372 5.96 -9.19 13.34
C GLY A 372 6.38 -7.93 14.09
N ARG A 373 5.48 -7.40 14.96
CA ARG A 373 5.72 -6.20 15.78
C ARG A 373 6.22 -6.47 17.20
N PHE A 374 6.24 -7.73 17.64
CA PHE A 374 6.52 -8.11 19.02
C PHE A 374 7.98 -8.52 19.21
N TYR A 375 8.55 -8.16 20.37
CA TYR A 375 9.95 -8.43 20.73
C TYR A 375 10.03 -9.14 22.08
N CYS A 376 10.51 -10.38 22.08
CA CYS A 376 10.73 -11.17 23.29
C CYS A 376 12.23 -11.26 23.58
N ASN A 377 12.67 -10.65 24.67
CA ASN A 377 14.03 -10.82 25.15
C ASN A 377 14.16 -12.22 25.78
N LEU A 378 15.01 -13.07 25.21
CA LEU A 378 15.22 -14.45 25.68
C LEU A 378 16.36 -14.54 26.69
N GLY A 379 17.15 -13.47 26.84
CA GLY A 379 18.34 -13.40 27.67
C GLY A 379 19.57 -14.04 27.02
N ALA A 380 20.64 -14.13 27.81
CA ALA A 380 21.90 -14.74 27.39
C ALA A 380 21.80 -16.28 27.32
N THR A 381 22.45 -16.88 26.32
CA THR A 381 22.61 -18.34 26.22
C THR A 381 23.55 -18.89 27.29
N ASP A 382 23.35 -20.15 27.66
CA ASP A 382 24.19 -20.86 28.63
C ASP A 382 24.53 -22.27 28.12
N TRP A 383 25.34 -23.00 28.88
CA TRP A 383 25.69 -24.39 28.60
C TRP A 383 24.50 -25.32 28.87
N LEU A 384 24.07 -26.03 27.84
CA LEU A 384 23.05 -27.07 27.89
C LEU A 384 23.69 -28.46 28.06
N SER A 385 22.89 -29.43 28.52
CA SER A 385 23.28 -30.85 28.57
C SER A 385 24.64 -31.12 29.24
N PHE A 386 24.86 -30.55 30.43
CA PHE A 386 26.12 -30.67 31.20
C PHE A 386 27.37 -30.14 30.47
N GLY A 387 27.21 -29.14 29.60
CA GLY A 387 28.34 -28.53 28.86
C GLY A 387 28.58 -29.12 27.48
N ALA A 388 27.63 -29.92 26.95
CA ALA A 388 27.76 -30.54 25.64
C ALA A 388 27.39 -29.62 24.47
N ALA A 389 26.62 -28.54 24.71
CA ALA A 389 26.26 -27.55 23.70
C ALA A 389 25.95 -26.21 24.37
N ALA A 390 26.03 -25.11 23.63
CA ALA A 390 25.63 -23.79 24.14
C ALA A 390 24.35 -23.30 23.44
N GLY A 391 23.41 -22.74 24.22
CA GLY A 391 22.14 -22.30 23.71
C GLY A 391 21.15 -21.90 24.80
N THR A 392 19.87 -21.82 24.43
CA THR A 392 18.78 -21.65 25.38
C THR A 392 17.57 -22.48 24.96
N THR A 393 16.84 -22.99 25.93
CA THR A 393 15.53 -23.64 25.72
C THR A 393 14.49 -22.79 26.43
N LYS A 394 13.56 -22.23 25.67
CA LYS A 394 12.51 -21.33 26.17
C LYS A 394 11.18 -21.64 25.50
N LYS A 395 10.09 -21.44 26.23
CA LYS A 395 8.76 -21.39 25.61
C LYS A 395 8.61 -20.07 24.88
N LEU A 396 8.20 -20.14 23.61
CA LEU A 396 7.94 -18.99 22.75
C LEU A 396 6.46 -18.99 22.33
N PRO A 397 5.88 -17.81 22.06
CA PRO A 397 4.55 -17.72 21.48
C PRO A 397 4.51 -18.31 20.08
N TYR A 398 3.31 -18.70 19.64
CA TYR A 398 3.09 -19.17 18.29
C TYR A 398 3.45 -18.09 17.26
N CYS A 399 4.33 -18.43 16.31
CA CYS A 399 4.77 -17.51 15.26
C CYS A 399 5.29 -18.27 14.03
N ILE A 400 4.79 -17.89 12.85
CA ILE A 400 5.33 -18.33 11.57
C ILE A 400 6.24 -17.21 11.03
N ASN A 401 7.44 -17.57 10.56
CA ASN A 401 8.47 -16.66 10.06
C ASN A 401 8.99 -15.66 11.12
N GLY A 402 9.16 -16.14 12.36
CA GLY A 402 9.83 -15.37 13.39
C GLY A 402 11.32 -15.23 13.11
N ILE A 403 11.95 -14.23 13.73
CA ILE A 403 13.39 -13.96 13.60
C ILE A 403 14.02 -14.06 14.98
N VAL A 404 15.07 -14.85 15.13
CA VAL A 404 15.95 -14.79 16.30
C VAL A 404 17.16 -13.96 15.94
N LYS A 405 17.47 -12.98 16.80
CA LYS A 405 18.69 -12.17 16.74
C LYS A 405 19.58 -12.51 17.92
N GLY A 406 20.89 -12.53 17.72
CA GLY A 406 21.88 -12.76 18.76
C GLY A 406 23.00 -11.74 18.72
N ALA A 407 23.37 -11.23 19.89
CA ALA A 407 24.47 -10.30 20.08
C ALA A 407 25.42 -10.79 21.17
N ARG A 408 26.73 -10.75 20.91
CA ARG A 408 27.80 -11.08 21.86
C ARG A 408 29.04 -10.26 21.56
N GLN A 409 29.74 -9.79 22.59
CA GLN A 409 30.99 -9.07 22.42
C GLN A 409 32.03 -9.92 21.66
N GLY A 410 32.73 -9.31 20.70
CA GLY A 410 33.70 -10.00 19.85
C GLY A 410 33.08 -10.81 18.69
N PHE A 411 31.77 -10.68 18.47
CA PHE A 411 31.06 -11.28 17.34
C PHE A 411 30.17 -10.26 16.64
N ALA A 412 29.91 -10.47 15.35
CA ALA A 412 28.91 -9.72 14.63
C ALA A 412 27.50 -10.13 15.10
N GLU A 413 26.55 -9.19 15.07
CA GLU A 413 25.14 -9.52 15.28
C GLU A 413 24.69 -10.56 14.25
N ALA A 414 24.08 -11.64 14.73
CA ALA A 414 23.59 -12.72 13.89
C ALA A 414 22.07 -12.77 13.92
N GLN A 415 21.45 -13.22 12.83
CA GLN A 415 20.02 -13.49 12.80
C GLN A 415 19.70 -14.78 12.03
N SER A 416 18.60 -15.42 12.41
CA SER A 416 18.09 -16.61 11.73
C SER A 416 16.56 -16.62 11.75
N TYR A 417 15.95 -17.15 10.68
CA TYR A 417 14.51 -17.35 10.60
C TYR A 417 14.12 -18.64 11.32
N ILE A 418 13.11 -18.54 12.16
CA ILE A 418 12.57 -19.67 12.91
C ILE A 418 11.05 -19.72 12.80
N GLN A 419 10.49 -20.86 13.20
CA GLN A 419 9.05 -21.07 13.27
C GLN A 419 8.73 -21.74 14.60
N THR A 420 7.78 -21.18 15.32
CA THR A 420 7.39 -21.61 16.67
C THR A 420 5.95 -22.14 16.65
N ASP A 421 5.55 -22.76 15.55
CA ASP A 421 4.24 -23.38 15.30
C ASP A 421 4.12 -24.79 15.88
N VAL A 422 5.25 -25.45 16.15
CA VAL A 422 5.32 -26.81 16.69
C VAL A 422 6.28 -26.86 17.88
N ASP A 423 5.84 -27.54 18.94
CA ASP A 423 6.61 -27.77 20.16
C ASP A 423 7.86 -28.63 19.93
N GLY A 424 8.96 -28.33 20.62
CA GLY A 424 10.21 -29.11 20.60
C GLY A 424 11.14 -28.84 19.42
N ARG A 425 10.93 -27.79 18.62
CA ARG A 425 11.83 -27.44 17.50
C ARG A 425 13.17 -26.90 17.99
N SER A 426 14.21 -27.18 17.21
CA SER A 426 15.58 -26.73 17.47
C SER A 426 16.16 -25.96 16.30
N TYR A 427 16.88 -24.88 16.59
CA TYR A 427 17.52 -23.99 15.61
C TYR A 427 18.97 -23.73 15.97
N VAL A 428 19.81 -23.42 14.98
CA VAL A 428 21.20 -23.01 15.17
C VAL A 428 21.36 -21.57 14.69
N LEU A 429 21.94 -20.73 15.55
CA LEU A 429 22.37 -19.37 15.24
C LEU A 429 23.90 -19.34 15.18
N ALA A 430 24.45 -19.13 13.98
CA ALA A 430 25.88 -19.05 13.76
C ALA A 430 26.36 -17.58 13.84
N LEU A 431 27.33 -17.31 14.72
CA LEU A 431 27.91 -15.98 14.91
C LEU A 431 29.29 -15.90 14.26
N ASN A 432 29.57 -14.78 13.59
CA ASN A 432 30.88 -14.54 12.96
C ASN A 432 31.81 -13.80 13.94
N PRO A 433 33.03 -14.31 14.21
CA PRO A 433 33.97 -13.66 15.13
C PRO A 433 34.55 -12.37 14.52
N MET A 434 34.78 -11.38 15.38
CA MET A 434 35.21 -10.03 15.02
C MET A 434 36.39 -9.59 15.89
N LYS A 435 37.42 -9.00 15.28
CA LYS A 435 38.52 -8.34 15.99
C LYS A 435 38.26 -6.84 16.08
N GLU A 436 38.20 -6.32 17.29
CA GLU A 436 38.11 -4.88 17.59
C GLU A 436 39.52 -4.25 17.57
N PHE A 437 39.68 -3.15 16.84
CA PHE A 437 40.89 -2.33 16.85
C PHE A 437 40.65 -1.04 17.64
N ARG A 438 41.38 -0.91 18.76
CA ARG A 438 41.39 0.32 19.58
C ARG A 438 42.44 1.33 19.13
N GLY A 439 43.44 0.91 18.36
CA GLY A 439 44.44 1.78 17.75
C GLY A 439 44.25 1.80 16.24
N TYR A 440 43.96 2.97 15.67
CA TYR A 440 44.09 3.19 14.25
C TYR A 440 44.50 4.64 13.99
N LYS A 441 45.31 4.84 12.95
CA LYS A 441 45.87 6.13 12.56
C LYS A 441 45.60 6.41 11.10
N VAL A 442 45.37 7.67 10.76
CA VAL A 442 45.34 8.13 9.36
C VAL A 442 46.52 9.05 9.12
N VAL A 443 47.27 8.80 8.04
CA VAL A 443 48.35 9.64 7.54
C VAL A 443 48.03 10.11 6.12
N LYS A 444 48.32 11.38 5.83
CA LYS A 444 48.06 11.99 4.52
C LYS A 444 49.35 12.11 3.69
N HIS A 445 49.21 11.90 2.40
CA HIS A 445 50.25 12.06 1.37
C HIS A 445 49.78 13.11 0.39
N MET A 446 50.58 14.12 0.08
CA MET A 446 50.13 15.18 -0.82
C MET A 446 50.13 14.67 -2.27
N LEU A 447 49.12 15.05 -3.06
CA LEU A 447 48.99 14.59 -4.45
C LEU A 447 50.23 14.90 -5.31
N LEU A 448 50.96 15.98 -4.99
CA LEU A 448 52.18 16.40 -5.67
C LEU A 448 53.44 15.63 -5.21
N ASP A 449 53.41 15.02 -4.03
CA ASP A 449 54.51 14.21 -3.48
C ASP A 449 53.96 13.16 -2.51
N THR A 450 53.78 11.94 -3.02
CA THR A 450 53.25 10.82 -2.24
C THR A 450 54.33 10.03 -1.48
N SER A 451 55.59 10.47 -1.52
CA SER A 451 56.68 9.79 -0.81
C SER A 451 56.74 10.13 0.69
N ILE A 452 56.06 11.22 1.10
CA ILE A 452 56.09 11.75 2.46
C ILE A 452 54.72 11.60 3.12
N ALA A 453 54.67 10.78 4.17
CA ALA A 453 53.52 10.69 5.06
C ALA A 453 53.52 11.82 6.09
N GLN A 454 52.39 12.51 6.22
CA GLN A 454 52.18 13.58 7.20
C GLN A 454 51.03 13.22 8.14
N GLU A 455 51.10 13.70 9.37
CA GLU A 455 49.94 13.64 10.29
C GLU A 455 48.86 14.61 9.84
N LEU A 456 47.62 14.28 10.22
CA LEU A 456 46.49 15.18 9.98
C LEU A 456 46.64 16.46 10.83
N ALA A 457 46.23 17.59 10.28
CA ALA A 457 46.13 18.83 11.02
C ALA A 457 45.02 18.74 12.08
N LYS A 458 45.03 19.65 13.07
CA LYS A 458 44.09 19.59 14.21
C LYS A 458 42.61 19.71 13.83
N ASN A 459 42.33 20.37 12.72
CA ASN A 459 41.00 20.58 12.14
C ASN A 459 40.60 19.50 11.13
N GLU A 460 41.54 18.64 10.73
CA GLU A 460 41.28 17.58 9.77
C GLU A 460 40.73 16.32 10.46
N LYS A 461 39.72 15.72 9.84
CA LYS A 461 39.14 14.44 10.25
C LYS A 461 39.14 13.48 9.08
N ALA A 462 39.18 12.19 9.37
CA ALA A 462 39.04 11.15 8.38
C ALA A 462 37.90 10.20 8.74
N ILE A 463 37.07 9.88 7.76
CA ILE A 463 36.03 8.86 7.85
C ILE A 463 36.53 7.63 7.12
N ILE A 464 36.61 6.50 7.80
CA ILE A 464 37.11 5.22 7.30
C ILE A 464 35.93 4.28 7.12
N MET A 465 35.87 3.64 5.96
CA MET A 465 34.83 2.69 5.58
C MET A 465 35.49 1.43 5.05
N ILE A 466 35.05 0.27 5.52
CA ILE A 466 35.62 -1.03 5.14
C ILE A 466 34.48 -1.97 4.83
N LYS A 467 34.40 -2.41 3.58
CA LYS A 467 33.34 -3.31 3.11
C LYS A 467 33.90 -4.62 2.59
N GLY A 468 33.47 -5.75 3.15
CA GLY A 468 33.96 -7.06 2.74
C GLY A 468 33.38 -7.53 1.40
N LYS A 469 34.24 -7.87 0.44
CA LYS A 469 33.81 -8.49 -0.83
C LYS A 469 33.30 -9.91 -0.56
N ASN A 470 32.05 -10.16 -0.94
CA ASN A 470 31.39 -11.47 -0.88
C ASN A 470 31.20 -12.07 0.53
N ILE A 471 31.38 -11.28 1.61
CA ILE A 471 31.21 -11.75 2.99
C ILE A 471 30.13 -10.97 3.76
N GLY A 472 29.43 -10.03 3.11
CA GLY A 472 28.29 -9.31 3.69
C GLY A 472 28.66 -8.51 4.94
N PHE A 473 29.85 -7.91 4.96
CA PHE A 473 30.41 -7.19 6.11
C PHE A 473 30.67 -5.72 5.79
N GLU A 474 30.44 -4.85 6.77
CA GLU A 474 30.79 -3.43 6.72
C GLU A 474 31.23 -2.95 8.12
N SER A 475 32.26 -2.11 8.20
CA SER A 475 32.69 -1.44 9.45
C SER A 475 33.24 -0.06 9.15
N PHE A 476 33.18 0.79 10.17
CA PHE A 476 33.49 2.20 10.02
C PHE A 476 34.10 2.78 11.27
N ALA A 477 34.88 3.83 11.04
CA ALA A 477 35.59 4.53 12.09
C ALA A 477 35.81 5.98 11.70
N VAL A 478 35.99 6.83 12.70
CA VAL A 478 36.38 8.24 12.53
C VAL A 478 37.75 8.44 13.17
N TYR A 479 38.62 9.19 12.52
CA TYR A 479 39.93 9.59 13.06
C TYR A 479 40.05 11.12 13.10
N PRO A 480 40.49 11.74 14.21
CA PRO A 480 40.81 11.14 15.51
C PRO A 480 39.62 10.39 16.14
N GLN A 481 39.90 9.38 16.97
CA GLN A 481 38.87 8.48 17.50
C GLN A 481 37.84 9.22 18.35
N GLU A 482 36.55 8.99 18.07
CA GLU A 482 35.41 9.51 18.82
C GLU A 482 34.63 8.36 19.49
N GLU A 483 33.98 8.61 20.63
CA GLU A 483 33.19 7.59 21.34
C GLU A 483 32.03 7.07 20.46
N GLY A 484 31.88 5.75 20.39
CA GLY A 484 30.85 5.09 19.58
C GLY A 484 31.28 4.65 18.18
N PHE A 485 32.51 4.97 17.74
CA PHE A 485 33.06 4.54 16.45
C PHE A 485 34.22 3.56 16.67
N GLN A 486 33.92 2.26 16.60
CA GLN A 486 34.91 1.19 16.78
C GLN A 486 35.16 0.48 15.46
N LEU A 487 36.44 0.36 15.09
CA LEU A 487 36.82 -0.36 13.89
C LEU A 487 36.87 -1.86 14.19
N MET A 488 35.97 -2.63 13.58
CA MET A 488 35.97 -4.08 13.68
C MET A 488 36.37 -4.70 12.36
N ILE A 489 37.03 -5.86 12.39
CA ILE A 489 37.37 -6.65 11.20
C ILE A 489 37.00 -8.12 11.44
N PRO A 490 36.30 -8.80 10.52
CA PRO A 490 36.01 -10.23 10.63
C PRO A 490 37.29 -11.05 10.79
N ASP A 491 37.36 -11.86 11.85
CA ASP A 491 38.45 -12.81 12.09
C ASP A 491 38.24 -14.08 11.24
N THR A 492 38.42 -13.91 9.93
CA THR A 492 38.25 -14.96 8.92
C THR A 492 39.60 -15.35 8.30
N LYS A 493 39.67 -16.52 7.65
CA LYS A 493 40.94 -17.06 7.09
C LYS A 493 41.64 -16.08 6.13
N SER A 494 40.87 -15.47 5.23
CA SER A 494 41.33 -14.41 4.34
C SER A 494 40.12 -13.67 3.79
N ALA A 495 40.17 -12.34 3.78
CA ALA A 495 39.12 -11.49 3.24
C ALA A 495 39.71 -10.35 2.42
N ILE A 496 38.94 -9.93 1.41
CA ILE A 496 39.24 -8.73 0.61
C ILE A 496 38.20 -7.70 0.98
N TYR A 497 38.65 -6.52 1.36
CA TYR A 497 37.81 -5.38 1.69
C TYR A 497 37.96 -4.29 0.64
N ASP A 498 36.87 -3.62 0.28
CA ASP A 498 36.91 -2.29 -0.32
C ASP A 498 37.07 -1.28 0.82
N ALA A 499 38.24 -0.65 0.90
CA ALA A 499 38.52 0.40 1.87
C ALA A 499 38.33 1.77 1.21
N THR A 500 37.43 2.57 1.75
CA THR A 500 37.17 3.94 1.32
C THR A 500 37.37 4.88 2.48
N ILE A 501 38.12 5.95 2.27
CA ILE A 501 38.46 6.91 3.32
C ILE A 501 38.29 8.31 2.75
N TYR A 502 37.60 9.18 3.47
CA TYR A 502 37.47 10.58 3.11
C TYR A 502 38.19 11.44 4.13
N LEU A 503 39.08 12.31 3.67
CA LEU A 503 39.76 13.33 4.47
C LEU A 503 38.99 14.64 4.36
N ILE A 504 38.61 15.20 5.50
CA ILE A 504 37.70 16.34 5.62
C ILE A 504 38.39 17.43 6.45
N ASP A 505 38.26 18.67 6.02
CA ASP A 505 38.59 19.87 6.80
C ASP A 505 37.32 20.74 6.94
N GLU A 506 36.87 20.93 8.19
CA GLU A 506 35.59 21.54 8.53
C GLU A 506 34.41 20.88 7.80
N GLU A 507 33.98 21.43 6.66
CA GLU A 507 32.88 20.92 5.82
C GLU A 507 33.35 20.46 4.42
N ASN A 508 34.64 20.52 4.12
CA ASN A 508 35.19 20.27 2.78
C ASN A 508 35.94 18.94 2.70
N ILE A 509 35.67 18.15 1.67
CA ILE A 509 36.53 17.01 1.30
C ILE A 509 37.82 17.56 0.70
N ILE A 510 38.94 17.27 1.35
CA ILE A 510 40.28 17.72 0.96
C ILE A 510 41.20 16.56 0.54
N GLY A 511 40.70 15.33 0.60
CA GLY A 511 41.46 14.14 0.25
C GLY A 511 40.69 12.83 0.46
N GLY A 512 41.35 11.70 0.20
CA GLY A 512 40.80 10.39 0.50
C GLY A 512 41.63 9.22 0.00
N TYR A 513 41.05 8.03 0.13
CA TYR A 513 41.55 6.75 -0.36
C TYR A 513 40.38 5.91 -0.86
N ALA A 514 40.57 5.15 -1.93
CA ALA A 514 39.66 4.10 -2.38
C ALA A 514 40.48 2.97 -2.99
N GLY A 515 40.38 1.76 -2.45
CA GLY A 515 41.14 0.62 -2.95
C GLY A 515 40.82 -0.71 -2.27
N GLU A 516 41.32 -1.79 -2.86
CA GLU A 516 41.24 -3.11 -2.25
C GLU A 516 42.27 -3.28 -1.15
N TRP A 517 41.82 -3.76 0.01
CA TRP A 517 42.64 -4.12 1.14
C TRP A 517 42.48 -5.62 1.44
N ARG A 518 43.58 -6.36 1.33
CA ARG A 518 43.61 -7.81 1.59
C ARG A 518 44.13 -8.05 2.98
N VAL A 519 43.42 -8.88 3.72
CA VAL A 519 43.76 -9.19 5.11
C VAL A 519 43.70 -10.68 5.33
N THR A 520 44.75 -11.23 5.92
CA THR A 520 44.83 -12.64 6.34
C THR A 520 44.65 -12.78 7.85
N LYS A 521 44.28 -13.98 8.29
CA LYS A 521 44.11 -14.28 9.71
C LYS A 521 45.41 -14.10 10.50
N GLU A 522 46.54 -14.46 9.90
CA GLU A 522 47.87 -14.34 10.51
C GLU A 522 48.22 -12.88 10.76
N GLU A 523 47.98 -11.99 9.79
CA GLU A 523 48.19 -10.55 9.94
C GLU A 523 47.24 -9.95 10.99
N LEU A 524 45.97 -10.39 10.99
CA LEU A 524 45.00 -9.93 11.99
C LEU A 524 45.36 -10.37 13.39
N LYS A 525 45.93 -11.56 13.61
CA LYS A 525 46.14 -12.10 14.96
C LYS A 525 47.04 -11.21 15.80
N ASP A 526 48.17 -10.78 15.24
CA ASP A 526 49.23 -10.08 15.98
C ASP A 526 49.11 -8.55 15.93
N ALA A 527 48.32 -8.01 14.98
CA ALA A 527 48.13 -6.58 14.81
C ALA A 527 47.42 -5.92 16.00
N LYS A 528 47.93 -4.79 16.44
CA LYS A 528 47.37 -3.92 17.49
C LYS A 528 46.91 -2.58 16.94
N GLU A 529 47.46 -2.16 15.81
CA GLU A 529 47.15 -0.88 15.17
C GLU A 529 46.90 -1.04 13.67
N ILE A 530 46.02 -0.20 13.11
CA ILE A 530 45.84 -0.06 11.66
C ILE A 530 46.29 1.33 11.22
N VAL A 531 47.18 1.42 10.23
CA VAL A 531 47.59 2.70 9.64
C VAL A 531 46.97 2.83 8.24
N PHE A 532 46.15 3.85 8.07
CA PHE A 532 45.50 4.20 6.82
C PHE A 532 46.24 5.33 6.12
N HIS A 533 46.41 5.19 4.81
CA HIS A 533 47.11 6.16 3.98
C HIS A 533 46.10 6.83 3.05
N VAL A 534 46.03 8.15 3.08
CA VAL A 534 45.12 8.94 2.22
C VAL A 534 45.91 9.92 1.36
N ILE A 535 45.34 10.29 0.21
CA ILE A 535 45.88 11.34 -0.64
C ILE A 535 45.16 12.65 -0.37
N GLY A 536 45.92 13.70 -0.05
CA GLY A 536 45.43 15.07 0.08
C GLY A 536 45.61 15.85 -1.23
N GLN A 537 44.54 16.50 -1.69
CA GLN A 537 44.57 17.39 -2.86
C GLN A 537 44.92 18.84 -2.47
N GLY A 538 44.68 19.23 -1.21
CA GLY A 538 44.83 20.61 -0.76
C GLY A 538 43.62 21.48 -1.10
N ILE A 539 43.80 22.80 -1.20
CA ILE A 539 42.72 23.75 -1.57
C ILE A 539 42.43 23.60 -3.06
N ALA A 540 41.20 23.21 -3.39
CA ALA A 540 40.72 23.01 -4.75
C ALA A 540 39.36 23.69 -4.97
N THR A 541 39.04 24.06 -6.21
CA THR A 541 37.71 24.53 -6.60
C THR A 541 36.67 23.40 -6.54
N GLU A 542 35.38 23.72 -6.49
CA GLU A 542 34.31 22.68 -6.42
C GLU A 542 34.36 21.70 -7.60
N ASP A 543 34.65 22.17 -8.81
CA ASP A 543 34.77 21.31 -10.00
C ASP A 543 35.99 20.36 -9.89
N GLU A 544 37.11 20.85 -9.36
CA GLU A 544 38.32 20.06 -9.11
C GLU A 544 38.12 19.02 -7.99
N LYS A 545 37.30 19.35 -6.98
CA LYS A 545 36.91 18.39 -5.92
C LYS A 545 36.04 17.27 -6.50
N ALA A 546 35.05 17.59 -7.33
CA ALA A 546 34.19 16.59 -7.96
C ALA A 546 35.01 15.65 -8.86
N LEU A 547 35.92 16.21 -9.66
CA LEU A 547 36.85 15.43 -10.47
C LEU A 547 37.76 14.53 -9.61
N PHE A 548 38.31 15.06 -8.53
CA PHE A 548 39.16 14.30 -7.62
C PHE A 548 38.43 13.12 -6.96
N VAL A 549 37.21 13.34 -6.46
CA VAL A 549 36.39 12.27 -5.86
C VAL A 549 36.07 11.20 -6.91
N SER A 550 35.74 11.58 -8.15
CA SER A 550 35.49 10.61 -9.24
C SER A 550 36.74 9.84 -9.67
N GLY A 551 37.93 10.40 -9.46
CA GLY A 551 39.23 9.78 -9.77
C GLY A 551 39.93 9.11 -8.58
N LEU A 552 39.31 9.09 -7.39
CA LEU A 552 39.97 8.74 -6.12
C LEU A 552 40.65 7.37 -6.14
N GLU A 553 40.03 6.36 -6.75
CA GLU A 553 40.59 5.01 -6.89
C GLU A 553 41.90 5.00 -7.71
N SER A 554 41.99 5.86 -8.74
CA SER A 554 43.19 5.99 -9.57
C SER A 554 44.34 6.63 -8.78
N TYR A 555 44.04 7.70 -8.04
CA TYR A 555 45.03 8.38 -7.22
C TYR A 555 45.54 7.46 -6.12
N SER A 556 44.66 6.72 -5.45
CA SER A 556 44.95 5.86 -4.29
C SER A 556 45.99 4.77 -4.56
N LYS A 557 46.23 4.42 -5.84
CA LYS A 557 47.32 3.50 -6.24
C LYS A 557 48.72 4.05 -5.96
N ASN A 558 48.84 5.36 -5.75
CA ASN A 558 50.12 6.03 -5.48
C ASN A 558 50.48 6.12 -3.99
N VAL A 559 49.63 5.59 -3.10
CA VAL A 559 49.89 5.48 -1.66
C VAL A 559 49.78 4.03 -1.20
N PRO A 560 50.42 3.64 -0.08
CA PRO A 560 50.29 2.29 0.45
C PRO A 560 48.83 1.90 0.74
N ALA A 561 48.51 0.61 0.61
CA ALA A 561 47.27 0.07 1.15
C ALA A 561 47.29 0.15 2.69
N PRO A 562 46.14 0.01 3.38
CA PRO A 562 46.13 0.02 4.83
C PRO A 562 47.07 -1.03 5.44
N GLU A 563 47.84 -0.62 6.45
CA GLU A 563 48.86 -1.46 7.09
C GLU A 563 48.38 -1.96 8.45
N LEU A 564 48.52 -3.26 8.70
CA LEU A 564 48.35 -3.86 10.03
C LEU A 564 49.70 -3.86 10.77
N ARG A 565 49.74 -3.34 11.99
CA ARG A 565 50.97 -3.21 12.81
C ARG A 565 50.85 -3.86 14.17
#